data_AF-A0A1C6VQK2-F1
#
_entry.id   AF-A0A1C6VQK2-F1
#
_cell.length_a   1.000
_cell.length_b   1.000
_cell.length_c   1.000
_cell.angle_alpha   90.00
_cell.angle_beta   90.00
_cell.angle_gamma   90.00
#
_symmetry.space_group_name_H-M   'P 1'
#
loop_
_entity.id
_entity.type
_entity.pdbx_description
1 polymer ?
#
loop_
_entity_poly.entity_id
_entity_poly.type
_entity_poly.pdbx_seq_one_letter_code
_entity_poly.pdbx_strand_id
1 'polypeptide(L)'
;MAEEPFSVEPELLRGVARELADDAHRLACGPAAEPGLVVPADGWGAGVALAELEAGVQRWCGSLAARLAATAEAVRAAADGYEAVDERAARRLAAIPR
;
A
#
# COMPACT_ATOMS: atom_id res chain seq x y z
N MET A 1 -3.24 29.81 -21.69
CA MET A 1 -2.60 28.49 -21.57
C MET A 1 -3.69 27.47 -21.82
N ALA A 2 -3.59 26.63 -22.84
CA ALA A 2 -4.55 25.55 -23.03
C ALA A 2 -4.15 24.43 -22.07
N GLU A 3 -5.05 24.05 -21.17
CA GLU A 3 -4.85 22.92 -20.27
C GLU A 3 -4.82 21.65 -21.11
N GLU A 4 -3.73 20.89 -21.00
CA GLU A 4 -3.58 19.63 -21.71
C GLU A 4 -4.57 18.60 -21.12
N PRO A 5 -5.34 17.86 -21.94
CA PRO A 5 -6.34 16.94 -21.42
C PRO A 5 -5.68 15.84 -20.58
N PHE A 6 -6.00 15.80 -19.29
CA PHE A 6 -5.53 14.76 -18.40
C PHE A 6 -6.37 13.49 -18.59
N SER A 7 -5.73 12.40 -19.02
CA SER A 7 -6.35 11.08 -19.14
C SER A 7 -5.93 10.22 -17.95
N VAL A 8 -6.90 9.55 -17.34
CA VAL A 8 -6.66 8.60 -16.23
C VAL A 8 -7.00 7.22 -16.71
N GLU A 9 -6.16 6.25 -16.35
CA GLU A 9 -6.37 4.82 -16.62
C GLU A 9 -6.75 4.11 -15.29
N PRO A 10 -8.05 3.92 -14.99
CA PRO A 10 -8.47 3.30 -13.72
C PRO A 10 -7.93 1.90 -13.50
N GLU A 11 -7.76 1.11 -14.57
CA GLU A 11 -7.18 -0.23 -14.49
C GLU A 11 -5.71 -0.23 -14.07
N LEU A 12 -4.93 0.76 -14.54
CA LEU A 12 -3.56 0.95 -14.08
C LEU A 12 -3.55 1.29 -12.58
N LEU A 13 -4.43 2.19 -12.13
CA LEU A 13 -4.55 2.53 -10.71
C LEU A 13 -4.92 1.30 -9.87
N ARG A 14 -5.84 0.44 -10.34
CA ARG A 14 -6.19 -0.81 -9.66
C ARG A 14 -5.02 -1.79 -9.59
N GLY A 15 -4.22 -1.87 -10.65
CA GLY A 15 -2.98 -2.64 -10.68
C GLY A 15 -1.98 -2.16 -9.62
N VAL A 16 -1.70 -0.86 -9.60
CA VAL A 16 -0.79 -0.24 -8.63
C VAL A 16 -1.31 -0.41 -7.20
N ALA A 17 -2.61 -0.23 -6.95
CA ALA A 17 -3.21 -0.46 -5.65
C ALA A 17 -3.02 -1.91 -5.16
N ARG A 18 -3.12 -2.89 -6.07
CA ARG A 18 -2.88 -4.30 -5.75
C ARG A 18 -1.41 -4.55 -5.39
N GLU A 19 -0.47 -4.03 -6.17
CA GLU A 19 0.96 -4.17 -5.90
C GLU A 19 1.34 -3.57 -4.54
N LEU A 20 0.84 -2.36 -4.24
CA LEU A 20 1.05 -1.72 -2.94
C LEU A 20 0.48 -2.53 -1.77
N ALA A 21 -0.69 -3.16 -1.95
CA ALA A 21 -1.29 -4.03 -0.94
C ALA A 21 -0.48 -5.32 -0.74
N ASP A 22 0.02 -5.92 -1.81
CA ASP A 22 0.88 -7.10 -1.76
C ASP A 22 2.21 -6.79 -1.04
N ASP A 23 2.81 -5.63 -1.32
CA ASP A 23 4.03 -5.18 -0.63
C ASP A 23 3.78 -4.85 0.84
N ALA A 24 2.65 -4.22 1.16
CA ALA A 24 2.22 -4.01 2.55
C ALA A 24 2.10 -5.35 3.29
N HIS A 25 1.49 -6.36 2.67
CA HIS A 25 1.35 -7.69 3.25
C HIS A 25 2.72 -8.36 3.48
N ARG A 26 3.62 -8.33 2.50
CA ARG A 26 4.98 -8.86 2.64
C ARG A 26 5.76 -8.17 3.76
N LEU A 27 5.64 -6.85 3.90
CA LEU A 27 6.31 -6.10 4.98
C LEU A 27 5.72 -6.38 6.37
N ALA A 28 4.42 -6.64 6.46
CA ALA A 28 3.77 -6.99 7.71
C ALA A 28 4.15 -8.41 8.18
N CYS A 29 4.29 -9.36 7.24
CA CYS A 29 4.53 -10.77 7.57
C CYS A 29 6.01 -11.17 7.56
N GLY A 30 6.85 -10.56 6.71
CA GLY A 30 8.25 -10.95 6.50
C GLY A 30 9.13 -10.87 7.75
N PRO A 31 9.16 -9.75 8.49
CA PRO A 31 9.98 -9.59 9.70
C PRO A 31 9.49 -10.44 10.88
N ALA A 32 8.26 -10.95 10.83
CA ALA A 32 7.67 -11.79 11.85
C ALA A 32 7.86 -13.30 11.56
N ALA A 33 8.31 -13.67 10.35
CA ALA A 33 8.36 -15.06 9.89
C ALA A 33 9.58 -15.85 10.38
N GLU A 34 10.71 -15.19 10.68
CA GLU A 34 11.94 -15.84 11.15
C GLU A 34 12.61 -15.02 12.27
N PRO A 35 12.36 -15.34 13.56
CA PRO A 35 13.09 -14.79 14.68
C PRO A 35 14.54 -15.27 14.61
N GLY A 36 15.47 -14.37 14.24
CA GLY A 36 16.80 -14.78 13.80
C GLY A 36 17.97 -14.21 14.61
N LEU A 37 17.74 -13.19 15.44
CA LEU A 37 18.83 -12.53 16.18
C LEU A 37 19.10 -13.23 17.51
N VAL A 38 19.53 -14.49 17.43
CA VAL A 38 19.91 -15.30 18.58
C VAL A 38 21.38 -15.07 18.91
N VAL A 39 21.69 -14.86 20.19
CA VAL A 39 23.09 -14.78 20.64
C VAL A 39 23.69 -16.19 20.65
N PRO A 40 24.90 -16.40 20.11
CA PRO A 40 25.54 -17.72 20.07
C PRO A 40 25.94 -18.28 21.46
N ALA A 41 25.86 -17.49 22.53
CA ALA A 41 26.16 -17.92 23.90
C ALA A 41 25.20 -17.26 24.92
N ASP A 42 24.58 -18.08 25.77
CA ASP A 42 23.67 -17.61 26.81
C ASP A 42 24.39 -16.72 27.84
N GLY A 43 23.73 -15.64 28.26
CA GLY A 43 24.19 -14.75 29.35
C GLY A 43 24.99 -13.51 28.94
N TRP A 44 25.21 -13.29 27.64
CA TRP A 44 25.82 -12.04 27.15
C TRP A 44 24.79 -10.91 27.09
N GLY A 45 25.16 -9.71 27.56
CA GLY A 45 24.28 -8.52 27.51
C GLY A 45 23.85 -8.11 26.09
N ALA A 46 24.49 -8.64 25.06
CA ALA A 46 24.09 -8.46 23.66
C ALA A 46 22.70 -9.03 23.35
N GLY A 47 22.20 -10.02 24.10
CA GLY A 47 20.89 -10.62 23.83
C GLY A 47 19.72 -9.67 24.02
N VAL A 48 19.79 -8.82 25.05
CA VAL A 48 18.78 -7.78 25.28
C VAL A 48 18.83 -6.75 24.14
N ALA A 49 20.02 -6.28 23.77
CA ALA A 49 20.19 -5.31 22.70
C ALA A 49 19.71 -5.84 21.33
N LEU A 50 19.96 -7.11 21.03
CA LEU A 50 19.47 -7.76 19.81
C LEU A 50 17.95 -7.94 19.81
N ALA A 51 17.35 -8.33 20.92
CA ALA A 51 15.89 -8.44 21.04
C ALA A 51 15.20 -7.08 20.91
N GLU A 52 15.78 -6.02 21.49
CA GLU A 52 15.27 -4.65 21.35
C GLU A 52 15.38 -4.15 19.91
N LEU A 53 16.50 -4.44 19.23
CA LEU A 53 16.69 -4.13 17.81
C LEU A 53 15.66 -4.86 16.95
N GLU A 54 15.48 -6.16 17.15
CA GLU A 54 14.49 -6.96 16.42
C GLU A 54 13.08 -6.39 16.58
N ALA A 55 12.67 -6.10 17.82
CA ALA A 55 11.39 -5.50 18.11
C ALA A 55 11.26 -4.09 17.49
N GLY A 56 12.34 -3.31 17.45
CA GLY A 56 12.40 -2.01 16.79
C GLY A 56 12.17 -2.10 15.28
N VAL A 57 12.83 -3.04 14.61
CA VAL A 57 12.68 -3.30 13.17
C VAL A 57 11.27 -3.80 12.87
N GLN A 58 10.74 -4.73 13.65
CA GLN A 58 9.37 -5.24 13.48
C GLN A 58 8.32 -4.12 13.59
N ARG A 59 8.45 -3.23 14.59
CA ARG A 59 7.55 -2.06 14.72
C ARG A 59 7.67 -1.11 13.54
N TRP A 60 8.89 -0.84 13.07
CA TRP A 60 9.12 0.03 11.93
C TRP A 60 8.52 -0.55 10.64
N CYS A 61 8.76 -1.84 10.35
CA CYS A 61 8.17 -2.52 9.22
C CYS A 61 6.64 -2.55 9.28
N GLY A 62 6.05 -2.82 10.46
CA GLY A 62 4.61 -2.78 10.66
C GLY A 62 4.01 -1.40 10.38
N SER A 63 4.69 -0.33 10.82
CA SER A 63 4.28 1.05 10.52
C SER A 63 4.36 1.35 9.02
N LEU A 64 5.41 0.88 8.33
CA LEU A 64 5.57 1.06 6.89
C LEU A 64 4.50 0.30 6.10
N ALA A 65 4.22 -0.94 6.49
CA ALA A 65 3.16 -1.77 5.91
C ALA A 65 1.79 -1.09 6.03
N ALA A 66 1.45 -0.54 7.20
CA ALA A 66 0.19 0.17 7.40
C ALA A 66 0.06 1.40 6.48
N ARG A 67 1.15 2.14 6.26
CA ARG A 67 1.17 3.30 5.35
C ARG A 67 0.98 2.89 3.89
N LEU A 68 1.60 1.79 3.46
CA LEU A 68 1.43 1.25 2.11
C LEU A 68 0.01 0.75 1.89
N ALA A 69 -0.57 0.04 2.85
CA ALA A 69 -1.95 -0.42 2.78
C ALA A 69 -2.94 0.76 2.69
N ALA A 70 -2.75 1.81 3.49
CA ALA A 70 -3.57 3.02 3.41
C ALA A 70 -3.44 3.73 2.04
N THR A 71 -2.22 3.73 1.46
CA THR A 71 -1.98 4.31 0.13
C THR A 71 -2.66 3.48 -0.95
N ALA A 72 -2.57 2.15 -0.88
CA ALA A 72 -3.25 1.24 -1.79
C ALA A 72 -4.77 1.49 -1.81
N GLU A 73 -5.38 1.63 -0.63
CA GLU A 73 -6.80 1.92 -0.49
C GLU A 73 -7.18 3.27 -1.10
N ALA A 74 -6.37 4.31 -0.85
CA ALA A 74 -6.60 5.63 -1.44
C ALA A 74 -6.53 5.61 -2.97
N VAL A 75 -5.58 4.86 -3.55
CA VAL A 75 -5.43 4.71 -5.01
C VAL A 75 -6.63 3.96 -5.59
N ARG A 76 -7.09 2.89 -4.93
CA ARG A 76 -8.30 2.16 -5.35
C ARG A 76 -9.53 3.06 -5.31
N ALA A 77 -9.73 3.79 -4.22
CA ALA A 77 -10.84 4.73 -4.08
C ALA A 77 -10.82 5.82 -5.17
N ALA A 78 -9.62 6.29 -5.57
CA ALA A 78 -9.48 7.23 -6.67
C ALA A 78 -9.93 6.60 -8.01
N ALA A 79 -9.51 5.37 -8.31
CA ALA A 79 -9.92 4.66 -9.52
C ALA A 79 -11.45 4.53 -9.62
N ASP A 80 -12.10 4.11 -8.53
CA ASP A 80 -13.55 3.98 -8.46
C ASP A 80 -14.25 5.34 -8.60
N GLY A 81 -13.66 6.40 -8.04
CA GLY A 81 -14.15 7.78 -8.19
C GLY A 81 -14.13 8.26 -9.64
N TYR A 82 -13.05 7.99 -10.38
CA TYR A 82 -12.95 8.35 -11.80
C TYR A 82 -14.00 7.61 -12.64
N GLU A 83 -14.14 6.29 -12.45
CA GLU A 83 -15.11 5.49 -13.20
C GLU A 83 -16.56 5.93 -12.90
N ALA A 84 -16.88 6.24 -11.64
CA ALA A 84 -18.22 6.73 -11.27
C ALA A 84 -18.56 8.08 -11.92
N VAL A 85 -17.57 8.97 -12.08
CA VAL A 85 -17.74 10.25 -12.77
C VAL A 85 -17.93 10.02 -14.27
N ASP A 86 -17.13 9.14 -14.88
CA ASP A 86 -17.22 8.82 -16.30
C ASP A 86 -18.57 8.18 -16.65
N GLU A 87 -19.03 7.20 -15.86
CA GLU A 87 -20.34 6.56 -16.03
C GLU A 87 -21.49 7.59 -15.90
N ARG A 88 -21.34 8.57 -14.99
CA ARG A 88 -22.31 9.66 -14.87
C ARG A 88 -22.31 10.59 -16.08
N ALA A 89 -21.14 10.90 -16.63
CA ALA A 89 -21.01 11.70 -17.84
C ALA A 89 -21.61 10.98 -19.06
N ALA A 90 -21.30 9.69 -19.23
CA ALA A 90 -21.84 8.84 -20.28
C ALA A 90 -23.37 8.77 -20.22
N ARG A 91 -23.95 8.56 -19.02
CA ARG A 91 -25.42 8.58 -18.83
C ARG A 91 -26.06 9.90 -19.20
N ARG A 92 -25.44 11.04 -18.84
CA ARG A 92 -25.93 12.37 -19.20
C ARG A 92 -25.89 12.60 -20.71
N LEU A 93 -24.81 12.19 -21.37
CA LEU A 93 -24.66 12.32 -22.81
C LEU A 93 -25.67 11.45 -23.58
N ALA A 94 -25.90 10.22 -23.13
CA ALA A 94 -26.87 9.31 -23.74
C ALA A 94 -28.32 9.80 -23.62
N ALA A 95 -28.63 10.65 -22.63
CA ALA A 95 -29.96 11.21 -22.42
C ALA A 95 -30.28 12.41 -23.35
N ILE A 96 -29.32 12.91 -24.13
CA ILE A 96 -29.53 14.02 -25.06
C ILE A 96 -30.08 13.48 -26.39
N PRO A 97 -31.27 13.92 -26.85
CA PRO A 97 -31.80 13.52 -28.15
C PRO A 97 -30.91 14.05 -29.29
N ARG A 98 -30.68 13.19 -30.29
CA ARG A 98 -29.84 13.46 -31.47
C ARG A 98 -30.50 14.37 -32.49
#